data_AF-A0A183T1L3-F1
#
_entry.id   AF-A0A183T1L3-F1
#
_cell.length_a   1.000
_cell.length_b   1.000
_cell.length_c   1.000
_cell.angle_alpha   90.00
_cell.angle_beta   90.00
_cell.angle_gamma   90.00
#
_symmetry.space_group_name_H-M   'P 1'
#
loop_
_entity.id
_entity.type
_entity.pdbx_description
1 polymer ?
#
loop_
_entity_poly.entity_id
_entity_poly.type
_entity_poly.pdbx_seq_one_letter_code
_entity_poly.pdbx_strand_id
1 'polypeptide(L)'
;MLGSRIHEHKLAVRWGDGLSQVAAHRYETGYEFNFEATKIIAHAKCKTSREWIEAWASDENSVNRFIDLVPAYGAVRSHLRTGATGI
;
A
#
# COMPACT_ATOMS: atom_id res chain seq x y z
N MET A 1 -13.07 15.65 -0.67
CA MET A 1 -12.66 14.79 -1.80
C MET A 1 -11.54 13.89 -1.33
N LEU A 2 -11.63 12.59 -1.56
CA LEU A 2 -10.52 11.69 -1.25
C LEU A 2 -9.45 11.88 -2.34
N GLY A 3 -8.29 12.43 -1.99
CA GLY A 3 -7.15 12.58 -2.92
C GLY A 3 -6.65 11.22 -3.41
N SER A 4 -5.70 11.16 -4.34
CA SER A 4 -5.08 9.88 -4.69
C SER A 4 -4.28 9.31 -3.51
N ARG A 5 -4.04 7.98 -3.49
CA ARG A 5 -3.22 7.38 -2.43
C ARG A 5 -1.79 7.93 -2.41
N ILE A 6 -1.25 8.24 -3.59
CA ILE A 6 0.04 8.91 -3.75
C ILE A 6 0.04 10.27 -3.07
N HIS A 7 -1.04 11.05 -3.20
CA HIS A 7 -1.15 12.35 -2.55
C HIS A 7 -1.16 12.23 -1.01
N GLU A 8 -1.88 11.24 -0.48
CA GLU A 8 -1.89 10.95 0.96
C GLU A 8 -0.49 10.58 1.48
N HIS A 9 0.23 9.70 0.77
CA HIS A 9 1.59 9.31 1.13
C HIS A 9 2.58 10.48 1.06
N LYS A 10 2.46 11.35 0.04
CA LYS A 10 3.25 12.59 -0.05
C LYS A 10 3.01 13.50 1.15
N LEU A 11 1.76 13.68 1.58
CA LEU A 11 1.42 14.50 2.74
C LEU A 11 1.95 13.89 4.04
N ALA A 12 1.76 12.58 4.24
CA ALA A 12 2.25 11.88 5.42
C ALA A 12 3.78 11.99 5.55
N VAL A 13 4.51 11.80 4.45
CA VAL A 13 5.96 11.97 4.40
C VAL A 13 6.38 13.42 4.68
N ARG A 14 5.69 14.40 4.07
CA ARG A 14 6.00 15.83 4.23
C ARG A 14 5.78 16.31 5.67
N TRP A 15 4.74 15.82 6.34
CA TRP A 15 4.37 16.24 7.69
C TRP A 15 4.99 15.36 8.78
N GLY A 16 5.67 14.29 8.40
CA GLY A 16 6.27 13.38 9.35
C GLY A 16 5.24 12.62 10.19
N ASP A 17 4.15 12.20 9.55
CA ASP A 17 3.07 11.47 10.22
C ASP A 17 3.56 10.09 10.70
N GLY A 18 3.84 9.98 12.00
CA GLY A 18 4.33 8.74 12.61
C GLY A 18 3.36 7.56 12.54
N LEU A 19 2.08 7.78 12.22
CA LEU A 19 1.12 6.70 11.99
C LEU A 19 1.21 6.11 10.58
N SER A 20 1.87 6.80 9.66
CA SER A 20 2.10 6.31 8.29
C SER A 20 3.37 5.48 8.24
N GLN A 21 3.23 4.20 7.85
CA GLN A 21 4.38 3.32 7.60
C GLN A 21 5.33 3.88 6.54
N VAL A 22 4.80 4.59 5.54
CA VAL A 22 5.62 5.22 4.49
C VAL A 22 6.47 6.35 5.08
N ALA A 23 5.90 7.15 5.97
CA ALA A 23 6.65 8.20 6.66
C ALA A 23 7.68 7.60 7.63
N ALA A 24 7.28 6.62 8.44
CA ALA A 24 8.17 5.91 9.36
C ALA A 24 9.36 5.28 8.63
N HIS A 25 9.11 4.59 7.51
CA HIS A 25 10.16 3.96 6.71
C HIS A 25 11.18 4.96 6.16
N ARG A 26 10.72 6.14 5.68
CA ARG A 26 11.63 7.22 5.27
C ARG A 26 12.54 7.65 6.42
N TYR A 27 11.99 7.82 7.62
CA TYR A 27 12.78 8.22 8.79
C TYR A 27 13.79 7.14 9.19
N GLU A 28 13.37 5.88 9.19
CA GLU A 28 14.22 4.75 9.59
C GLU A 28 15.37 4.50 8.61
N THR A 29 15.10 4.59 7.31
CA THR A 29 16.07 4.21 6.26
C THR A 29 16.79 5.39 5.63
N GLY A 30 16.28 6.61 5.80
CA GLY A 30 16.69 7.78 5.03
C GLY A 30 16.28 7.73 3.55
N TYR A 31 15.48 6.74 3.14
CA TYR A 31 15.08 6.57 1.75
C TYR A 31 14.07 7.64 1.30
N GLU A 32 14.33 8.23 0.13
CA GLU A 32 13.42 9.18 -0.50
C GLU A 32 12.59 8.51 -1.59
N PHE A 33 11.27 8.52 -1.42
CA PHE A 33 10.35 7.95 -2.40
C PHE A 33 10.23 8.83 -3.64
N ASN A 34 10.51 8.26 -4.81
CA ASN A 34 10.23 8.92 -6.09
C ASN A 34 8.76 8.80 -6.47
N PHE A 35 7.92 9.64 -5.87
CA PHE A 35 6.49 9.65 -6.14
C PHE A 35 6.12 10.11 -7.56
N GLU A 36 7.00 10.82 -8.26
CA GLU A 36 6.77 11.25 -9.65
C GLU A 36 6.90 10.07 -10.63
N ALA A 37 7.76 9.09 -10.32
CA ALA A 37 7.90 7.87 -11.10
C ALA A 37 6.82 6.81 -10.79
N THR A 38 5.93 7.06 -9.83
CA THR A 38 4.92 6.08 -9.41
C THR A 38 3.73 6.05 -10.37
N LYS A 39 3.34 4.84 -10.79
CA LYS A 39 2.13 4.62 -11.60
C LYS A 39 0.93 4.27 -10.74
N ILE A 40 -0.22 4.91 -11.02
CA ILE A 40 -1.51 4.50 -10.43
C ILE A 40 -2.00 3.24 -11.14
N ILE A 41 -2.23 2.17 -10.37
CA ILE A 41 -2.68 0.87 -10.90
C ILE A 41 -4.19 0.65 -10.74
N ALA A 42 -4.85 1.44 -9.91
CA ALA A 42 -6.28 1.29 -9.61
C ALA A 42 -6.87 2.56 -8.99
N HIS A 43 -8.18 2.72 -9.16
CA HIS A 43 -8.95 3.82 -8.59
C HIS A 43 -10.06 3.27 -7.69
N ALA A 44 -10.31 3.94 -6.57
CA ALA A 44 -11.36 3.57 -5.62
C ALA A 44 -12.12 4.82 -5.13
N LYS A 45 -13.43 4.68 -4.98
CA LYS A 45 -14.33 5.79 -4.60
C LYS A 45 -14.41 6.01 -3.08
N CYS A 46 -14.00 5.04 -2.26
CA CYS A 46 -13.98 5.16 -0.81
C CYS A 46 -12.64 4.68 -0.22
N LYS A 47 -12.39 5.07 1.03
CA LYS A 47 -11.18 4.71 1.77
C LYS A 47 -11.04 3.20 1.91
N THR A 48 -12.11 2.50 2.29
CA THR A 48 -12.11 1.05 2.47
C THR A 48 -11.75 0.28 1.19
N SER A 49 -12.34 0.62 0.05
CA SER A 49 -11.99 -0.04 -1.22
C SER A 49 -10.54 0.25 -1.63
N ARG A 50 -10.01 1.42 -1.31
CA ARG A 50 -8.62 1.75 -1.58
C ARG A 50 -7.66 0.95 -0.72
N GLU A 51 -7.91 0.91 0.59
CA GLU A 51 -7.12 0.12 1.53
C GLU A 51 -7.14 -1.36 1.13
N TRP A 52 -8.30 -1.88 0.74
CA TRP A 52 -8.41 -3.24 0.21
C TRP A 52 -7.56 -3.47 -1.05
N ILE A 53 -7.60 -2.57 -2.04
CA ILE A 53 -6.78 -2.68 -3.26
C ILE A 53 -5.28 -2.60 -2.93
N GLU A 54 -4.89 -1.68 -2.05
CA GLU A 54 -3.49 -1.51 -1.63
C GLU A 54 -3.01 -2.79 -0.92
N ALA A 55 -3.79 -3.26 0.06
CA ALA A 55 -3.51 -4.51 0.76
C ALA A 55 -3.45 -5.70 -0.19
N TRP A 56 -4.33 -5.77 -1.20
CA TRP A 56 -4.35 -6.83 -2.21
C TRP A 56 -3.14 -6.78 -3.15
N ALA A 57 -2.57 -5.61 -3.40
CA ALA A 57 -1.36 -5.44 -4.19
C ALA A 57 -0.06 -5.71 -3.39
N SER A 58 -0.01 -5.35 -2.09
CA SER A 58 1.21 -5.40 -1.26
C SER A 58 1.76 -6.78 -0.88
N ASP A 59 2.96 -7.12 -1.29
CA ASP A 59 3.66 -8.35 -0.86
C ASP A 59 4.46 -8.14 0.45
N GLU A 60 5.25 -9.16 0.82
CA GLU A 60 6.09 -9.14 2.03
C GLU A 60 7.20 -8.07 1.98
N ASN A 61 7.60 -7.65 0.78
CA ASN A 61 8.62 -6.61 0.58
C ASN A 61 8.01 -5.19 0.57
N SER A 62 6.69 -5.08 0.61
CA SER A 62 6.01 -3.79 0.56
C SER A 62 6.11 -3.07 1.91
N VAL A 63 6.41 -1.76 1.86
CA VAL A 63 6.51 -0.92 3.07
C VAL A 63 5.20 -0.90 3.85
N ASN A 64 4.06 -0.81 3.14
CA ASN A 64 2.73 -0.72 3.73
C ASN A 64 2.10 -2.11 3.96
N ARG A 65 2.78 -2.93 4.77
CA ARG A 65 2.43 -4.34 5.00
C ARG A 65 1.24 -4.55 5.95
N PHE A 66 0.91 -3.55 6.79
CA PHE A 66 -0.14 -3.66 7.82
C PHE A 66 -1.49 -3.05 7.42
N ILE A 67 -1.97 -3.30 6.20
CA ILE A 67 -3.40 -3.15 5.95
C ILE A 67 -4.04 -4.51 6.18
N ASP A 68 -4.76 -4.65 7.30
CA ASP A 68 -5.45 -5.88 7.66
C ASP A 68 -6.51 -6.22 6.60
N LEU A 69 -6.18 -7.18 5.74
CA LEU A 69 -7.19 -7.90 4.99
C LEU A 69 -7.91 -8.82 5.97
N VAL A 70 -9.25 -8.82 5.92
CA VAL A 70 -10.04 -9.83 6.64
C VAL A 70 -9.47 -11.22 6.29
N PRO A 71 -9.25 -12.12 7.26
CA PRO A 71 -8.51 -13.37 7.05
C PRO A 71 -8.99 -14.21 5.86
N ALA A 72 -10.30 -14.21 5.58
CA ALA A 72 -10.88 -14.86 4.41
C ALA A 72 -10.28 -14.36 3.08
N TYR A 73 -10.07 -13.05 2.94
CA TYR A 73 -9.43 -12.49 1.74
C TYR A 73 -7.92 -12.73 1.71
N GLY A 74 -7.27 -12.81 2.88
CA GLY A 74 -5.86 -13.21 2.98
C GLY A 74 -5.62 -14.61 2.41
N ALA A 75 -6.45 -15.58 2.79
CA ALA A 75 -6.38 -16.94 2.27
C ALA A 75 -6.58 -17.00 0.74
N VAL A 76 -7.63 -16.36 0.22
CA VAL A 76 -7.91 -16.31 -1.23
C VAL A 76 -6.75 -15.70 -2.00
N ARG A 77 -6.19 -14.59 -1.50
CA ARG A 77 -5.04 -13.92 -2.11
C ARG A 77 -3.81 -14.81 -2.18
N SER A 78 -3.49 -15.50 -1.08
CA SER A 78 -2.38 -16.47 -1.04
C SER A 78 -2.59 -17.60 -2.05
N HIS A 79 -3.80 -18.18 -2.10
CA HIS A 79 -4.13 -19.24 -3.07
C HIS A 79 -3.95 -18.78 -4.52
N LEU A 80 -4.44 -17.60 -4.88
CA LEU A 80 -4.30 -17.06 -6.24
C LEU A 80 -2.84 -16.80 -6.61
N ARG A 81 -2.01 -16.38 -5.65
CA ARG A 81 -0.57 -16.16 -5.86
C ARG A 81 0.21 -17.46 -6.02
N THR A 82 -0.10 -18.48 -5.23
CA THR A 82 0.52 -19.81 -5.35
C THR A 82 0.04 -20.56 -6.61
N GLY A 83 -1.20 -20.31 -7.07
CA GLY A 83 -1.71 -20.87 -8.31
C GLY A 83 -1.05 -20.31 -9.58
N ALA A 84 -0.54 -19.08 -9.53
CA ALA A 84 0.18 -18.44 -10.63
C ALA A 84 1.61 -18.99 -10.85
N THR A 85 2.13 -19.80 -9.91
CA THR A 85 3.45 -20.47 -10.02
C THR A 85 3.37 -21.89 -10.60
N GLY A 86 2.20 -22.35 -11.04
CA GLY A 86 2.06 -23.61 -11.77
C GLY A 86 2.24 -23.43 -13.27
N ILE A 87 3.51 -23.54 -13.72
CA ILE A 87 4.03 -23.77 -15.10
C ILE A 87 3.31 -23.06 -16.25
#